data_AF-A0A949GQY6-F1
#
_entry.id   AF-A0A949GQY6-F1
#
_cell.length_a   1.000
_cell.length_b   1.000
_cell.length_c   1.000
_cell.angle_alpha   90.00
_cell.angle_beta   90.00
_cell.angle_gamma   90.00
#
_symmetry.space_group_name_H-M   'P 1'
#
loop_
_entity.id
_entity.type
_entity.pdbx_description
1 polymer ?
#
loop_
_entity_poly.entity_id
_entity_poly.type
_entity_poly.pdbx_seq_one_letter_code
_entity_poly.pdbx_strand_id
1 'polypeptide(L)' 'MESPCVKICTMDARSGLCTGCGRTLDEIARWASMTDPERAAIMHDLKDRLVRANLRR' A
#
# COMPACT_ATOMS: atom_id res chain seq x y z
N MET A 1 10.22 7.44 -10.27
CA MET A 1 9.11 6.58 -9.83
C MET A 1 8.94 6.76 -8.34
N GLU A 2 7.89 7.47 -7.92
CA GLU A 2 7.53 7.60 -6.51
C GLU A 2 7.04 6.25 -5.97
N SER A 3 7.28 5.98 -4.68
CA SER A 3 6.85 4.74 -4.02
C SER A 3 6.52 4.99 -2.55
N PRO A 4 5.37 4.49 -2.06
CA PRO A 4 4.97 4.63 -0.66
C PRO A 4 5.65 3.61 0.28
N CYS A 5 6.58 2.81 -0.24
CA CYS A 5 7.21 1.73 0.51
C CYS A 5 8.15 2.25 1.61
N VAL A 6 7.88 1.89 2.86
CA VAL A 6 8.74 2.21 4.02
C VAL A 6 9.71 1.08 4.38
N LYS A 7 9.95 0.14 3.45
CA LYS A 7 10.82 -1.04 3.61
C LYS A 7 10.40 -2.01 4.73
N ILE A 8 9.14 -1.94 5.14
CA ILE A 8 8.48 -2.96 5.98
C ILE A 8 7.71 -3.88 5.02
N CYS A 9 8.06 -5.16 4.99
CA CYS A 9 7.41 -6.16 4.15
C CYS A 9 6.70 -7.20 5.03
N THR A 10 5.68 -6.74 5.76
CA THR A 10 4.82 -7.61 6.56
C THR A 10 3.39 -7.38 6.13
N MET A 11 2.67 -8.47 5.84
CA MET A 11 1.26 -8.43 5.47
C MET A 11 0.41 -8.71 6.70
N ASP A 12 -0.61 -7.89 6.94
CA ASP A 12 -1.63 -8.21 7.92
C ASP A 12 -2.62 -9.23 7.32
N ALA A 13 -2.74 -10.39 7.96
CA ALA A 13 -3.55 -11.49 7.46
C ALA A 13 -5.06 -11.19 7.46
N ARG A 14 -5.51 -10.24 8.31
CA ARG A 14 -6.93 -9.87 8.42
C ARG A 14 -7.34 -8.91 7.32
N SER A 15 -6.55 -7.87 7.07
CA SER A 15 -6.86 -6.82 6.09
C SER A 15 -6.29 -7.09 4.70
N GLY A 16 -5.31 -7.98 4.57
CA GLY A 16 -4.61 -8.22 3.31
C GLY A 16 -3.71 -7.06 2.89
N LEU A 17 -3.40 -6.14 3.80
CA LEU A 17 -2.59 -4.95 3.54
C LEU A 17 -1.19 -5.08 4.12
N CYS A 18 -0.22 -4.47 3.45
CA CYS A 18 1.11 -4.27 4.00
C CYS A 18 1.01 -3.35 5.23
N THR A 19 1.52 -3.80 6.37
CA THR A 19 1.48 -3.04 7.64
C THR A 19 2.28 -1.75 7.60
N GLY A 20 3.27 -1.64 6.70
CA GLY A 20 4.07 -0.44 6.52
C GLY A 20 3.45 0.58 5.57
N CYS A 21 3.11 0.16 4.34
CA CYS A 21 2.69 1.08 3.28
C CYS A 21 1.21 1.01 2.91
N GLY A 22 0.44 0.07 3.46
CA GLY A 22 -1.00 -0.06 3.21
C GLY A 22 -1.39 -0.58 1.81
N ARG A 23 -0.41 -0.98 0.99
CA ARG A 23 -0.65 -1.62 -0.32
C ARG A 23 -1.02 -3.10 -0.17
N THR A 24 -1.79 -3.64 -1.10
CA THR A 24 -2.02 -5.08 -1.23
C THR A 24 -0.83 -5.77 -1.92
N LEU A 25 -0.78 -7.11 -1.88
CA LEU A 25 0.24 -7.87 -2.62
C LEU A 25 0.15 -7.63 -4.14
N ASP A 26 -1.06 -7.52 -4.70
CA ASP A 26 -1.25 -7.30 -6.13
C ASP A 26 -0.78 -5.91 -6.58
N GLU A 27 -0.99 -4.89 -5.74
CA GLU A 27 -0.48 -3.53 -5.97
C GLU A 27 1.05 -3.50 -5.87
N ILE A 28 1.64 -4.28 -4.95
CA ILE A 28 3.10 -4.41 -4.83
C ILE A 28 3.67 -5.10 -6.08
N ALA A 29 3.09 -6.23 -6.49
CA ALA A 29 3.56 -7.02 -7.63
C ALA A 29 3.48 -6.25 -8.95
N ARG A 30 2.41 -5.48 -9.17
CA ARG A 30 2.19 -4.73 -10.42
C ARG A 30 2.74 -3.31 -10.40
N TRP A 31 3.33 -2.86 -9.28
CA TRP A 31 3.74 -1.46 -9.10
C TRP A 31 4.61 -0.93 -10.24
N ALA A 32 5.61 -1.69 -10.67
CA ALA A 32 6.53 -1.24 -11.72
C ALA A 32 5.79 -0.98 -13.06
N SER A 33 4.74 -1.74 -13.35
CA SER A 33 3.96 -1.69 -14.59
C SER A 33 2.81 -0.68 -14.58
N MET A 34 2.47 -0.10 -13.44
CA MET A 34 1.39 0.89 -13.32
C MET A 34 1.75 2.22 -13.98
N THR A 35 0.76 2.90 -14.52
CA THR A 35 0.86 4.29 -14.98
C THR A 35 0.90 5.26 -13.79
N ASP A 36 1.41 6.47 -14.01
CA ASP A 36 1.46 7.47 -12.94
C ASP A 36 0.08 7.82 -12.35
N PRO A 37 -1.02 7.93 -13.14
CA PRO A 37 -2.36 8.10 -12.61
C PRO A 37 -2.83 6.95 -11.71
N GLU A 38 -2.52 5.69 -12.07
CA GLU A 38 -2.86 4.52 -11.24
C GLU A 38 -2.10 4.54 -9.92
N ARG A 39 -0.80 4.87 -9.95
CA ARG A 39 0.01 5.02 -8.73
C ARG A 39 -0.54 6.13 -7.84
N ALA A 40 -0.88 7.28 -8.42
CA ALA A 40 -1.42 8.43 -7.70
C ALA A 40 -2.75 8.09 -7.00
N ALA A 41 -3.65 7.39 -7.70
CA ALA A 41 -4.91 6.93 -7.13
C ALA A 41 -4.68 5.98 -5.93
N ILE A 42 -3.75 5.03 -6.05
CA ILE A 42 -3.40 4.14 -4.94
C ILE A 42 -2.82 4.95 -3.77
N MET A 43 -1.84 5.81 -4.02
CA MET A 43 -1.14 6.58 -2.97
C MET A 43 -2.07 7.49 -2.17
N HIS A 44 -3.10 8.06 -2.81
CA HIS A 44 -4.11 8.89 -2.16
C HIS A 44 -4.82 8.15 -1.01
N ASP A 45 -5.09 6.86 -1.17
CA ASP A 45 -5.94 6.10 -0.24
C ASP A 45 -5.15 5.35 0.85
N LEU A 46 -3.83 5.19 0.72
CA LEU A 46 -3.03 4.32 1.61
C LEU A 46 -3.11 4.70 3.09
N LYS A 47 -3.12 6.02 3.36
CA LYS A 47 -3.25 6.55 4.72
C LYS A 47 -4.56 6.09 5.36
N ASP A 48 -5.66 6.22 4.64
CA ASP A 48 -6.99 5.85 5.12
C ASP A 48 -7.14 4.34 5.27
N ARG A 49 -6.57 3.56 4.35
CA ARG A 49 -6.53 2.09 4.45
C ARG A 49 -5.87 1.64 5.76
N LEU A 50 -4.72 2.23 6.11
CA LEU A 50 -4.02 1.92 7.36
C LEU A 50 -4.82 2.32 8.60
N VAL A 51 -5.52 3.47 8.57
CA VAL A 51 -6.40 3.89 9.68
C VAL A 51 -7.56 2.90 9.86
N ARG A 52 -8.27 2.58 8.77
CA ARG A 52 -9.43 1.67 8.79
C ARG A 52 -9.05 0.25 9.23
N ALA A 53 -7.85 -0.20 8.87
CA ALA A 53 -7.31 -1.49 9.28
C ALA A 53 -6.66 -1.47 10.67
N ASN A 54 -6.63 -0.32 11.36
CA ASN A 54 -5.98 -0.13 12.66
C ASN A 54 -4.49 -0.53 12.65
N LEU A 55 -3.79 -0.25 11.55
CA LEU A 55 -2.37 -0.56 11.31
C LEU A 55 -1.43 0.61 11.58
N ARG A 56 -1.96 1.82 11.77
CA ARG A 56 -1.19 2.96 12.28
C ARG A 56 -1.02 2.82 13.78
N ARG A 57 0.17 2.41 14.21
CA ARG A 57 0.64 2.55 15.60
C ARG A 57 1.40 3.84 15.76
#